data_AF-A0A1L3GR16-F1
#
_entry.id   AF-A0A1L3GR16-F1
#
_cell.length_a   1.000
_cell.length_b   1.000
_cell.length_c   1.000
_cell.angle_alpha   90.00
_cell.angle_beta   90.00
_cell.angle_gamma   90.00
#
_symmetry.space_group_name_H-M   'P 1'
#
loop_
_entity.id
_entity.type
_entity.pdbx_description
1 polymer ?
#
loop_
_entity_poly.entity_id
_entity_poly.type
_entity_poly.pdbx_seq_one_letter_code
_entity_poly.pdbx_strand_id
1 'polypeptide(L)'
;MKLPFAKDRLLLLAFVLILLVFGGLVGRKYWIKTHPVDTSALSDQKEPVGLRDVVLYFGDPDGVVLQAETREITGCHDAQACLETTLQALIDGPIGDLVPILPAQTRLLSLTELDGLATVDFSRELISSHPGGSVSELFTAYGVINTLAENFPHIRQLRILVEGEAVASLKGHVDLRKPISADFRFTRQPEQAVPVEQMLDAVEESMPLSEREQE
;
A
#
# COMPACT_ATOMS: atom_id res chain seq x y z
N MET A 1 30.38 -46.22 -72.40
CA MET A 1 30.72 -45.76 -71.02
C MET A 1 29.74 -44.64 -70.66
N LYS A 2 28.56 -44.99 -70.11
CA LYS A 2 27.50 -44.01 -69.75
C LYS A 2 27.71 -43.62 -68.29
N LEU A 3 28.28 -42.45 -68.08
CA LEU A 3 28.55 -41.87 -66.77
C LEU A 3 27.23 -41.62 -66.01
N PRO A 4 27.03 -42.14 -64.79
CA PRO A 4 25.77 -42.04 -64.03
C PRO A 4 25.64 -40.69 -63.27
N PHE A 5 25.82 -39.55 -63.95
CA PHE A 5 25.92 -38.23 -63.28
C PHE A 5 24.57 -37.56 -62.99
N ALA A 6 23.46 -38.15 -63.44
CA ALA A 6 22.13 -37.57 -63.26
C ALA A 6 21.55 -37.82 -61.86
N LYS A 7 21.83 -38.98 -61.24
CA LYS A 7 21.32 -39.34 -59.90
C LYS A 7 21.98 -38.51 -58.80
N ASP A 8 23.28 -38.26 -58.91
CA ASP A 8 24.02 -37.49 -57.90
C ASP A 8 23.65 -36.00 -57.92
N ARG A 9 23.35 -35.45 -59.12
CA ARG A 9 22.79 -34.10 -59.27
C ARG A 9 21.37 -34.00 -58.74
N LEU A 10 20.56 -35.05 -58.91
CA LEU A 10 19.21 -35.11 -58.37
C LEU A 10 19.22 -35.20 -56.83
N LEU A 11 20.14 -35.99 -56.26
CA LEU A 11 20.34 -36.09 -54.81
C LEU A 11 20.85 -34.77 -54.21
N LEU A 12 21.78 -34.08 -54.88
CA LEU A 12 22.24 -32.76 -54.46
C LEU A 12 21.12 -31.72 -54.50
N LEU A 13 20.29 -31.71 -55.55
CA LEU A 13 19.15 -30.80 -55.65
C LEU A 13 18.09 -31.09 -54.57
N ALA A 14 17.82 -32.37 -54.27
CA ALA A 14 16.90 -32.75 -53.21
C ALA A 14 17.42 -32.36 -51.81
N PHE A 15 18.73 -32.51 -51.56
CA PHE A 15 19.35 -32.10 -50.30
C PHE A 15 19.32 -30.57 -50.10
N VAL A 16 19.59 -29.80 -51.15
CA VAL A 16 19.48 -28.33 -51.13
C VAL A 16 18.02 -27.89 -50.89
N LEU A 17 17.05 -28.57 -51.49
CA LEU A 17 15.63 -28.31 -51.24
C LEU A 17 15.24 -28.59 -49.78
N ILE A 18 15.71 -29.70 -49.22
CA ILE A 18 15.46 -30.05 -47.81
C ILE A 18 16.11 -29.02 -46.87
N LEU A 19 17.33 -28.56 -47.16
CA LEU A 19 17.98 -27.49 -46.39
C LEU A 19 17.23 -26.15 -46.49
N LEU A 20 16.68 -25.81 -47.66
CA LEU A 20 15.87 -24.61 -47.82
C LEU A 20 14.54 -24.69 -47.06
N VAL A 21 13.87 -25.84 -47.08
CA VAL A 21 12.62 -26.03 -46.33
C VAL A 21 12.89 -26.05 -44.81
N PHE A 22 13.94 -26.75 -44.37
CA PHE A 22 14.32 -26.82 -42.95
C PHE A 22 14.82 -25.46 -42.45
N GLY A 23 15.62 -24.74 -43.23
CA GLY A 23 16.06 -23.37 -42.95
C GLY A 23 14.89 -22.38 -42.91
N GLY A 24 13.89 -22.53 -43.79
CA GLY A 24 12.65 -21.74 -43.75
C GLY A 24 11.79 -22.01 -42.50
N LEU A 25 11.67 -23.28 -42.08
CA LEU A 25 10.93 -23.64 -40.87
C LEU A 25 11.63 -23.18 -39.58
N VAL A 26 12.96 -23.32 -39.50
CA VAL A 26 13.76 -22.82 -38.37
C VAL A 26 13.80 -21.29 -38.36
N GLY A 27 13.95 -20.65 -39.52
CA GLY A 27 13.88 -19.20 -39.67
C GLY A 27 12.56 -18.63 -39.16
N ARG A 28 11.43 -19.27 -39.47
CA ARG A 28 10.10 -18.87 -38.95
C ARG A 28 10.00 -18.98 -37.42
N LYS A 29 10.67 -19.97 -36.81
CA LYS A 29 10.71 -20.17 -35.35
C LYS A 29 11.63 -19.17 -34.64
N TYR A 30 12.69 -18.71 -35.29
CA TYR A 30 13.63 -17.72 -34.73
C TYR A 30 13.20 -16.27 -34.97
N TRP A 31 12.47 -15.98 -36.06
CA TRP A 31 11.97 -14.66 -36.37
C TRP A 31 10.86 -14.18 -35.41
N ILE A 32 10.14 -15.12 -34.77
CA ILE A 32 9.17 -14.82 -33.70
C ILE A 32 9.87 -14.40 -32.40
N LYS A 33 11.16 -14.71 -32.20
CA LYS A 33 11.93 -14.30 -31.01
C LYS A 33 12.66 -12.95 -31.17
N THR A 34 12.63 -12.33 -32.35
CA THR A 34 13.40 -11.08 -32.61
C THR A 34 12.63 -10.04 -33.41
N HIS A 35 11.31 -10.06 -33.40
CA HIS A 35 10.55 -8.85 -33.69
C HIS A 35 10.51 -7.98 -32.43
N PRO A 36 11.22 -6.85 -32.35
CA PRO A 36 10.71 -5.77 -31.53
C PRO A 36 9.36 -5.43 -32.18
N VAL A 37 8.28 -5.65 -31.42
CA VAL A 37 6.99 -5.13 -31.81
C VAL A 37 7.19 -3.62 -31.88
N ASP A 38 7.08 -3.05 -33.08
CA ASP A 38 6.77 -1.62 -33.23
C ASP A 38 5.38 -1.41 -32.62
N THR A 39 5.30 -1.35 -31.29
CA THR A 39 4.15 -0.88 -30.55
C THR A 39 4.19 0.65 -30.56
N SER A 40 4.12 1.22 -31.76
CA SER A 40 3.62 2.59 -31.97
C SER A 40 2.08 2.54 -32.00
N ALA A 41 1.49 1.92 -30.99
CA ALA A 41 0.06 1.86 -30.71
C ALA A 41 -0.11 1.44 -29.25
N LEU A 42 0.03 2.42 -28.35
CA LEU A 42 -0.38 2.51 -26.93
C LEU A 42 0.56 3.48 -26.18
N SER A 43 0.72 4.70 -26.73
CA SER A 43 0.98 5.86 -25.87
C SER A 43 -0.37 6.47 -25.49
N ASP A 44 -1.23 5.64 -24.89
CA ASP A 44 -2.09 6.09 -23.80
C ASP A 44 -1.44 5.56 -22.51
N GLN A 45 -0.13 5.80 -22.37
CA GLN A 45 0.53 5.81 -21.09
C GLN A 45 0.17 7.16 -20.47
N LYS A 46 -1.08 7.28 -20.01
CA LYS A 46 -1.35 8.17 -18.89
C LYS A 46 -0.48 7.61 -17.78
N GLU A 47 0.72 8.18 -17.57
CA GLU A 47 1.50 7.92 -16.36
C GLU A 47 0.50 7.89 -15.19
N PRO A 48 0.54 6.89 -14.30
CA PRO A 48 -0.33 6.90 -13.14
C PRO A 48 0.11 8.09 -12.26
N VAL A 49 -0.45 9.25 -12.55
CA VAL A 49 -0.07 10.51 -11.92
C VAL A 49 -0.46 10.41 -10.45
N GLY A 50 0.53 10.50 -9.55
CA GLY A 50 0.30 10.58 -8.11
C GLY A 50 0.00 9.26 -7.40
N LEU A 51 0.62 8.15 -7.81
CA LEU A 51 0.71 6.94 -6.99
C LEU A 51 1.57 7.20 -5.75
N ARG A 52 1.13 6.74 -4.58
CA ARG A 52 1.86 6.85 -3.32
C ARG A 52 1.45 5.76 -2.34
N ASP A 53 2.43 5.14 -1.68
CA ASP A 53 2.18 4.32 -0.50
C ASP A 53 1.97 5.20 0.73
N VAL A 54 0.88 4.95 1.44
CA VAL A 54 0.52 5.63 2.69
C VAL A 54 0.29 4.63 3.81
N VAL A 55 0.45 5.08 5.05
CA VAL A 55 0.17 4.30 6.26
C VAL A 55 -1.11 4.79 6.92
N LEU A 56 -2.09 3.92 7.09
CA LEU A 56 -3.40 4.21 7.66
C LEU A 56 -3.56 3.46 8.98
N TYR A 57 -4.12 4.10 10.00
CA TYR A 57 -4.30 3.51 11.33
C TYR A 57 -5.76 3.16 11.58
N PHE A 58 -6.03 1.87 11.77
CA PHE A 58 -7.35 1.33 12.07
C PHE A 58 -7.34 0.64 13.44
N GLY A 59 -8.50 0.31 13.99
CA GLY A 59 -8.55 -0.51 15.21
C GLY A 59 -8.15 -1.95 14.92
N ASP A 60 -7.49 -2.62 15.87
CA ASP A 60 -7.31 -4.06 15.79
C ASP A 60 -8.61 -4.81 16.16
N PRO A 61 -8.78 -6.08 15.75
CA PRO A 61 -10.00 -6.85 16.04
C PRO A 61 -10.31 -6.99 17.53
N ASP A 62 -9.29 -6.94 18.38
CA ASP A 62 -9.42 -7.02 19.84
C ASP A 62 -9.86 -5.69 20.48
N GLY A 63 -9.80 -4.58 19.73
CA GLY A 63 -10.20 -3.25 20.20
C GLY A 63 -9.26 -2.65 21.24
N VAL A 64 -7.98 -3.05 21.22
CA VAL A 64 -6.97 -2.68 22.23
C VAL A 64 -5.98 -1.65 21.69
N VAL A 65 -5.65 -1.73 20.39
CA VAL A 65 -4.65 -0.86 19.77
C VAL A 65 -5.07 -0.40 18.38
N LEU A 66 -4.43 0.67 17.91
CA LEU A 66 -4.44 1.07 16.52
C LEU A 66 -3.37 0.27 15.75
N GLN A 67 -3.76 -0.40 14.66
CA GLN A 67 -2.87 -1.14 13.79
C GLN A 67 -2.66 -0.40 12.47
N ALA A 68 -1.40 -0.34 12.03
CA ALA A 68 -1.02 0.25 10.76
C ALA A 68 -1.36 -0.69 9.59
N GLU A 69 -1.95 -0.13 8.54
CA GLU A 69 -2.16 -0.75 7.24
C GLU A 69 -1.44 0.10 6.19
N THR A 70 -0.61 -0.52 5.35
CA THR A 70 -0.02 0.17 4.19
C THR A 70 -0.95 0.07 3.00
N ARG A 71 -1.18 1.19 2.33
CA ARG A 71 -2.08 1.26 1.18
C ARG A 71 -1.50 2.12 0.07
N GLU A 72 -1.58 1.63 -1.15
CA GLU A 72 -1.30 2.42 -2.34
C GLU A 72 -2.53 3.30 -2.65
N ILE A 73 -2.33 4.61 -2.76
CA ILE A 73 -3.34 5.57 -3.19
C ILE A 73 -2.92 6.25 -4.49
N THR A 74 -3.89 6.71 -5.26
CA THR A 74 -3.69 7.48 -6.51
C THR A 74 -4.30 8.87 -6.37
N GLY A 75 -3.85 9.85 -7.14
CA GLY A 75 -4.41 11.22 -7.08
C GLY A 75 -3.64 12.18 -6.17
N CYS A 76 -2.48 11.78 -5.66
CA CYS A 76 -1.54 12.68 -4.98
C CYS A 76 -0.80 13.57 -6.02
N HIS A 77 -1.50 14.53 -6.62
CA HIS A 77 -0.93 15.45 -7.61
C HIS A 77 -0.19 16.64 -6.98
N ASP A 78 -0.62 17.05 -5.80
CA ASP A 78 0.01 18.06 -4.95
C ASP A 78 -0.17 17.70 -3.46
N ALA A 79 0.37 18.54 -2.56
CA ALA A 79 0.33 18.28 -1.13
C ALA A 79 -1.10 18.23 -0.56
N GLN A 80 -1.97 19.14 -1.01
CA GLN A 80 -3.36 19.24 -0.54
C GLN A 80 -4.18 18.04 -1.03
N ALA A 81 -4.09 17.73 -2.32
CA ALA A 81 -4.74 16.57 -2.90
C ALA A 81 -4.29 15.27 -2.22
N CYS A 82 -3.01 15.16 -1.86
CA CYS A 82 -2.50 13.99 -1.16
C CYS A 82 -3.02 13.87 0.28
N LEU A 83 -3.17 14.98 1.01
CA LEU A 83 -3.79 15.01 2.33
C LEU A 83 -5.24 14.53 2.27
N GLU A 84 -6.03 15.12 1.36
CA GLU A 84 -7.44 14.78 1.18
C GLU A 84 -7.61 13.31 0.77
N THR A 85 -6.79 12.82 -0.17
CA THR A 85 -6.85 11.42 -0.64
C THR A 85 -6.45 10.44 0.46
N THR A 86 -5.43 10.76 1.26
CA THR A 86 -5.01 9.92 2.39
C THR A 86 -6.14 9.80 3.41
N LEU A 87 -6.79 10.92 3.75
CA LEU A 87 -7.88 10.91 4.70
C LEU A 87 -9.15 10.25 4.12
N GLN A 88 -9.40 10.41 2.83
CA GLN A 88 -10.49 9.70 2.15
C GLN A 88 -10.28 8.19 2.22
N ALA A 89 -9.06 7.70 1.98
CA ALA A 89 -8.73 6.28 2.13
C ALA A 89 -8.98 5.79 3.57
N LEU A 90 -8.69 6.61 4.59
CA LEU A 90 -9.01 6.28 5.98
C LEU A 90 -10.53 6.17 6.22
N ILE A 91 -11.32 7.08 5.64
CA ILE A 91 -12.79 7.06 5.70
C ILE A 91 -13.37 5.82 5.02
N ASP A 92 -12.79 5.42 3.89
CA ASP A 92 -13.21 4.24 3.12
C ASP A 92 -13.02 2.93 3.93
N GLY A 93 -12.19 2.96 4.97
CA GLY A 93 -11.99 1.87 5.92
C GLY A 93 -10.78 0.99 5.59
N PRO A 94 -10.55 -0.05 6.40
CA PRO A 94 -9.45 -0.99 6.20
C PRO A 94 -9.72 -2.01 5.10
N ILE A 95 -8.65 -2.64 4.61
CA ILE A 95 -8.71 -3.81 3.74
C ILE A 95 -8.38 -5.04 4.59
N GLY A 96 -9.34 -5.96 4.72
CA GLY A 96 -9.20 -7.18 5.52
C GLY A 96 -9.92 -7.08 6.85
N ASP A 97 -9.27 -7.56 7.93
CA ASP A 97 -9.93 -7.84 9.20
C ASP A 97 -9.80 -6.71 10.24
N LEU A 98 -9.12 -5.62 9.93
CA LEU A 98 -9.03 -4.47 10.84
C LEU A 98 -10.39 -3.79 11.01
N VAL A 99 -10.55 -3.05 12.10
CA VAL A 99 -11.80 -2.41 12.48
C VAL A 99 -11.78 -0.93 12.04
N PRO A 100 -12.78 -0.46 11.27
CA PRO A 100 -12.85 0.94 10.88
C PRO A 100 -13.02 1.85 12.10
N ILE A 101 -12.31 2.98 12.08
CA ILE A 101 -12.34 3.99 13.16
C ILE A 101 -13.30 5.16 12.89
N LEU A 102 -13.87 5.20 11.67
CA LEU A 102 -14.83 6.20 11.22
C LEU A 102 -16.08 5.47 10.72
N PRO A 103 -17.29 6.01 10.96
CA PRO A 103 -18.50 5.46 10.34
C PRO A 103 -18.40 5.55 8.82
N ALA A 104 -18.81 4.49 8.11
CA ALA A 104 -18.73 4.41 6.64
C ALA A 104 -19.56 5.48 5.90
N GLN A 105 -20.47 6.18 6.58
CA GLN A 105 -21.28 7.27 6.01
C GLN A 105 -20.63 8.65 6.16
N THR A 106 -19.51 8.73 6.89
CA THR A 106 -18.76 9.98 7.12
C THR A 106 -18.26 10.51 5.78
N ARG A 107 -18.40 11.81 5.54
CA ARG A 107 -17.81 12.49 4.39
C ARG A 107 -16.79 13.51 4.86
N LEU A 108 -15.69 13.63 4.13
CA LEU A 108 -14.76 14.75 4.26
C LEU A 108 -15.37 15.98 3.59
N LEU A 109 -15.61 17.05 4.34
CA LEU A 109 -16.14 18.31 3.81
C LEU A 109 -15.01 19.28 3.45
N SER A 110 -14.00 19.39 4.30
CA SER A 110 -12.78 20.14 4.01
C SER A 110 -11.61 19.67 4.87
N LEU A 111 -10.40 19.91 4.38
CA LEU A 111 -9.17 19.73 5.12
C LEU A 111 -8.28 20.94 4.87
N THR A 112 -7.77 21.55 5.93
CA THR A 112 -6.78 22.64 5.82
C THR A 112 -5.62 22.37 6.75
N GLU A 113 -4.43 22.72 6.34
CA GLU A 113 -3.21 22.64 7.14
C GLU A 113 -2.63 24.05 7.30
N LEU A 114 -2.30 24.40 8.54
CA LEU A 114 -1.61 25.64 8.87
C LEU A 114 -0.71 25.42 10.08
N ASP A 115 0.59 25.70 9.92
CA ASP A 115 1.59 25.61 10.99
C ASP A 115 1.60 24.25 11.72
N GLY A 116 1.39 23.15 11.00
CA GLY A 116 1.36 21.79 11.54
C GLY A 116 0.05 21.40 12.26
N LEU A 117 -0.97 22.27 12.20
CA LEU A 117 -2.34 21.96 12.62
C LEU A 117 -3.20 21.61 11.40
N ALA A 118 -3.65 20.36 11.32
CA ALA A 118 -4.69 19.95 10.40
C ALA A 118 -6.06 20.27 11.00
N THR A 119 -6.86 21.08 10.31
CA THR A 119 -8.28 21.27 10.61
C THR A 119 -9.11 20.49 9.60
N VAL A 120 -9.83 19.49 10.10
CA VAL A 120 -10.59 18.55 9.30
C VAL A 120 -12.06 18.69 9.63
N ASP A 121 -12.86 19.04 8.63
CA ASP A 121 -14.30 19.16 8.73
C ASP A 121 -14.98 17.93 8.14
N PHE A 122 -15.77 17.26 8.97
CA PHE A 122 -16.51 16.07 8.62
C PHE A 122 -18.00 16.35 8.55
N SER A 123 -18.72 15.51 7.81
CA SER A 123 -20.17 15.53 7.83
C SER A 123 -20.76 15.03 9.15
N ARG A 124 -22.01 15.39 9.42
CA ARG A 124 -22.75 15.02 10.65
C ARG A 124 -22.75 13.53 10.97
N GLU A 125 -22.61 12.68 9.95
CA GLU A 125 -22.60 11.22 10.06
C GLU A 125 -21.45 10.71 10.93
N LEU A 126 -20.35 11.47 11.03
CA LEU A 126 -19.28 11.19 12.00
C LEU A 126 -19.83 11.06 13.42
N ILE A 127 -20.80 11.90 13.79
CA ILE A 127 -21.43 11.90 15.11
C ILE A 127 -22.67 11.01 15.13
N SER A 128 -23.59 11.15 14.18
CA SER A 128 -24.88 10.45 14.27
C SER A 128 -24.70 8.93 14.20
N SER A 129 -23.77 8.46 13.37
CA SER A 129 -23.49 7.04 13.14
C SER A 129 -22.29 6.51 13.96
N HIS A 130 -21.69 7.34 14.82
CA HIS A 130 -20.59 6.88 15.68
C HIS A 130 -21.07 5.80 16.65
N PRO A 131 -20.34 4.68 16.82
CA PRO A 131 -20.69 3.67 17.82
C PRO A 131 -20.60 4.22 19.26
N GLY A 132 -19.80 5.28 19.46
CA GLY A 132 -19.54 5.86 20.77
C GLY A 132 -18.63 4.99 21.63
N GLY A 133 -18.60 5.28 22.93
CA GLY A 133 -17.68 4.65 23.88
C GLY A 133 -16.30 5.28 23.88
N SER A 134 -15.65 5.26 25.05
CA SER A 134 -14.38 5.96 25.26
C SER A 134 -13.27 5.46 24.33
N VAL A 135 -13.14 4.15 24.15
CA VAL A 135 -12.09 3.56 23.30
C VAL A 135 -12.31 3.89 21.83
N SER A 136 -13.54 3.71 21.33
CA SER A 136 -13.85 4.01 19.92
C SER A 136 -13.59 5.48 19.60
N GLU A 137 -14.07 6.41 20.44
CA GLU A 137 -13.81 7.84 20.22
C GLU A 137 -12.32 8.20 20.29
N LEU A 138 -11.59 7.56 21.20
CA LEU A 138 -10.15 7.72 21.33
C LEU A 138 -9.45 7.27 20.04
N PHE A 139 -9.84 6.12 19.49
CA PHE A 139 -9.28 5.57 18.26
C PHE A 139 -9.65 6.39 17.03
N THR A 140 -10.85 6.96 16.97
CA THR A 140 -11.22 7.92 15.92
C THR A 140 -10.31 9.14 15.96
N ALA A 141 -10.14 9.76 17.13
CA ALA A 141 -9.28 10.92 17.29
C ALA A 141 -7.82 10.61 16.93
N TYR A 142 -7.24 9.58 17.55
CA TYR A 142 -5.82 9.25 17.40
C TYR A 142 -5.49 8.59 16.07
N GLY A 143 -6.36 7.75 15.51
CA GLY A 143 -6.10 7.15 14.21
C GLY A 143 -6.08 8.18 13.09
N VAL A 144 -6.96 9.19 13.12
CA VAL A 144 -6.92 10.30 12.16
C VAL A 144 -5.61 11.07 12.25
N ILE A 145 -5.24 11.58 13.44
CA ILE A 145 -4.01 12.38 13.57
C ILE A 145 -2.73 11.55 13.38
N ASN A 146 -2.71 10.28 13.81
CA ASN A 146 -1.54 9.42 13.61
C ASN A 146 -1.37 9.08 12.12
N THR A 147 -2.45 8.83 11.38
CA THR A 147 -2.39 8.69 9.92
C THR A 147 -1.84 9.96 9.27
N LEU A 148 -2.33 11.14 9.64
CA LEU A 148 -1.79 12.39 9.08
C LEU A 148 -0.32 12.60 9.45
N ALA A 149 0.06 12.38 10.71
CA ALA A 149 1.42 12.63 11.18
C ALA A 149 2.45 11.63 10.61
N GLU A 150 2.06 10.39 10.36
CA GLU A 150 2.92 9.36 9.76
C GLU A 150 3.23 9.70 8.30
N ASN A 151 2.23 10.13 7.53
CA ASN A 151 2.40 10.43 6.11
C ASN A 151 2.89 11.86 5.83
N PHE A 152 2.65 12.78 6.77
CA PHE A 152 2.97 14.21 6.66
C PHE A 152 3.64 14.69 7.95
N PRO A 153 4.97 14.53 8.09
CA PRO A 153 5.68 14.69 9.38
C PRO A 153 5.63 16.09 10.02
N HIS A 154 5.22 17.11 9.26
CA HIS A 154 5.02 18.48 9.74
C HIS A 154 3.66 18.65 10.45
N ILE A 155 2.67 17.81 10.13
CA ILE A 155 1.36 17.81 10.79
C ILE A 155 1.48 17.05 12.11
N ARG A 156 1.24 17.74 13.22
CA ARG A 156 1.36 17.19 14.57
C ARG A 156 0.14 17.41 15.43
N GLN A 157 -0.81 18.21 14.96
CA GLN A 157 -2.05 18.50 15.66
C GLN A 157 -3.26 18.36 14.75
N LEU A 158 -4.39 17.93 15.33
CA LEU A 158 -5.67 17.77 14.67
C LEU A 158 -6.74 18.61 15.37
N ARG A 159 -7.49 19.38 14.59
CA ARG A 159 -8.77 19.96 14.96
C ARG A 159 -9.88 19.26 14.18
N ILE A 160 -10.84 18.69 14.90
CA ILE A 160 -12.04 18.10 14.29
C ILE A 160 -13.17 19.13 14.31
N LEU A 161 -13.78 19.35 13.15
CA LEU A 161 -15.03 20.08 12.98
C LEU A 161 -16.11 19.13 12.45
N VAL A 162 -17.37 19.46 12.71
CA VAL A 162 -18.51 18.77 12.13
C VAL A 162 -19.49 19.79 11.56
N GLU A 163 -19.71 19.73 10.25
CA GLU A 163 -20.50 20.69 9.49
C GLU A 163 -20.04 22.15 9.74
N GLY A 164 -18.71 22.36 9.78
CA GLY A 164 -18.07 23.65 10.00
C GLY A 164 -17.96 24.10 11.47
N GLU A 165 -18.56 23.36 12.40
CA GLU A 165 -18.62 23.75 13.81
C GLU A 165 -17.66 22.94 14.69
N ALA A 166 -17.06 23.60 15.67
CA ALA A 166 -16.22 22.93 16.66
C ALA A 166 -17.08 22.10 17.62
N VAL A 167 -16.68 20.85 17.86
CA VAL A 167 -17.42 19.92 18.72
C VAL A 167 -16.69 19.67 20.03
N ALA A 168 -17.45 19.44 21.10
CA ALA A 168 -16.87 19.12 22.40
C ALA A 168 -16.47 17.65 22.51
N SER A 169 -17.18 16.76 21.82
CA SER A 169 -16.98 15.32 21.79
C SER A 169 -17.83 14.73 20.66
N LEU A 170 -17.62 13.45 20.29
CA LEU A 170 -18.47 12.76 19.32
C LEU A 170 -19.76 12.24 19.96
N LYS A 171 -19.65 11.44 21.03
CA LYS A 171 -20.75 10.91 21.86
C LYS A 171 -20.54 11.15 23.36
N GLY A 172 -19.50 11.89 23.77
CA GLY A 172 -19.36 12.43 25.12
C GLY A 172 -18.22 11.86 25.96
N HIS A 173 -17.27 11.11 25.39
CA HIS A 173 -16.21 10.45 26.16
C HIS A 173 -14.83 11.10 25.98
N VAL A 174 -14.51 11.60 24.79
CA VAL A 174 -13.24 12.29 24.49
C VAL A 174 -13.48 13.78 24.29
N ASP A 175 -12.67 14.61 24.95
CA ASP A 175 -12.73 16.07 24.82
C ASP A 175 -12.02 16.55 23.55
N LEU A 176 -12.79 17.13 22.62
CA LEU A 176 -12.34 17.64 21.32
C LEU A 176 -12.31 19.18 21.26
N ARG A 177 -12.54 19.86 22.40
CA ARG A 177 -12.55 21.35 22.45
C ARG A 177 -11.19 21.96 22.15
N LYS A 178 -10.10 21.22 22.32
CA LYS A 178 -8.73 21.64 21.97
C LYS A 178 -8.15 20.74 20.87
N PRO A 179 -7.16 21.22 20.09
CA PRO A 179 -6.50 20.37 19.12
C PRO A 179 -5.81 19.20 19.81
N ILE A 180 -5.83 18.04 19.16
CA ILE A 180 -5.25 16.80 19.66
C ILE A 180 -3.90 16.61 18.99
N SER A 181 -2.86 16.34 19.79
CA SER A 181 -1.54 16.02 19.26
C SER A 181 -1.42 14.56 18.86
N ALA A 182 -0.64 14.27 17.82
CA ALA A 182 -0.29 12.90 17.45
C ALA A 182 0.34 12.18 18.65
N ASP A 183 -0.10 10.94 18.89
CA ASP A 183 0.41 10.09 19.97
C ASP A 183 0.32 8.62 19.55
N PHE A 184 1.50 8.03 19.34
CA PHE A 184 1.64 6.66 18.84
C PHE A 184 1.69 5.62 19.96
N ARG A 185 1.47 5.99 21.24
CA ARG A 185 1.45 5.01 22.34
C ARG A 185 0.31 4.00 22.25
N PHE A 186 -0.74 4.32 21.51
CA PHE A 186 -1.87 3.43 21.27
C PHE A 186 -1.71 2.59 20.00
N THR A 187 -0.60 2.71 19.27
CA THR A 187 -0.39 1.91 18.07
C THR A 187 0.33 0.61 18.41
N ARG A 188 -0.02 -0.47 17.70
CA ARG A 188 0.78 -1.70 17.73
C ARG A 188 2.15 -1.33 17.16
N GLN A 189 3.17 -1.29 18.00
CA GLN A 189 4.54 -1.26 17.50
C GLN A 189 4.72 -2.51 16.66
N PRO A 190 5.33 -2.44 15.46
CA PRO A 190 5.74 -3.64 14.77
C PRO A 190 6.54 -4.43 15.79
N GLU A 191 5.96 -5.56 16.21
CA GLU A 191 6.51 -6.46 17.21
C GLU A 191 7.99 -6.57 16.89
N GLN A 192 8.83 -6.11 17.82
CA GLN A 192 10.27 -5.95 17.63
C GLN A 192 10.75 -7.11 16.76
N ALA A 193 11.02 -6.83 15.49
CA ALA A 193 11.55 -7.84 14.59
C ALA A 193 12.97 -8.05 15.08
N VAL A 194 13.12 -8.86 16.13
CA VAL A 194 14.39 -9.38 16.59
C VAL A 194 14.98 -9.99 15.32
N PRO A 195 16.05 -9.42 14.76
CA PRO A 195 16.67 -9.95 13.56
C PRO A 195 16.91 -11.45 13.79
N VAL A 196 16.73 -12.27 12.76
CA VAL A 196 16.89 -13.73 12.89
C VAL A 196 18.24 -14.06 13.56
N GLU A 197 19.30 -13.29 13.29
CA GLU A 197 20.57 -13.29 14.03
C GLU A 197 20.40 -13.24 15.56
N GLN A 198 19.68 -12.24 16.10
CA GLN A 198 19.49 -12.08 17.54
C GLN A 198 18.62 -13.20 18.14
N MET A 199 17.78 -13.82 17.32
CA MET A 199 16.97 -14.97 17.72
C MET A 199 17.82 -16.26 17.75
N LEU A 200 18.76 -16.42 16.82
CA LEU A 200 19.74 -17.51 16.81
C LEU A 200 20.73 -17.38 17.95
N ASP A 201 21.25 -16.16 18.20
CA ASP A 201 22.17 -15.87 19.30
C ASP A 201 21.53 -16.17 20.66
N ALA A 202 20.26 -15.77 20.85
CA ALA A 202 19.52 -16.07 22.08
C ALA A 202 19.22 -17.56 22.25
N VAL A 203 18.98 -18.29 21.15
CA VAL A 203 18.80 -19.74 21.18
C VAL A 203 20.11 -20.43 21.57
N GLU A 204 21.23 -20.07 20.95
CA GLU A 204 22.55 -20.63 21.25
C GLU A 204 23.00 -20.34 22.70
N GLU A 205 22.75 -19.12 23.18
CA GLU A 205 23.05 -18.71 24.56
C GLU A 205 22.15 -19.40 25.60
N SER A 206 20.97 -19.89 25.20
CA SER A 206 20.05 -20.67 26.04
C SER A 206 20.29 -22.18 26.04
N MET A 207 21.15 -22.71 25.14
CA MET A 207 21.47 -24.13 25.09
C MET A 207 22.30 -24.60 26.29
N PRO A 208 22.00 -25.78 26.88
CA PRO A 208 22.78 -26.34 27.97
C PRO A 208 24.21 -26.65 27.52
N LEU A 209 25.20 -26.37 28.39
CA LEU A 209 26.63 -26.56 28.13
C LEU A 209 27.00 -27.96 27.58
N SER A 210 26.19 -28.99 27.87
CA SER A 210 26.40 -30.36 27.38
C SER A 210 26.21 -30.53 25.87
N GLU A 211 25.57 -29.58 25.19
CA GLU A 211 25.27 -29.63 23.76
C GLU A 211 26.18 -28.71 22.93
N ARG A 212 26.94 -27.82 23.55
CA ARG A 212 27.83 -26.86 22.85
C ARG A 212 29.18 -27.45 22.41
N GLU A 213 29.54 -28.65 22.87
CA GLU A 213 30.86 -29.24 22.65
C GLU A 213 30.86 -30.45 21.69
N GLN A 214 29.78 -30.67 20.92
CA GLN A 214 29.67 -31.83 20.02
C GLN A 214 29.89 -31.54 18.52
N GLU A 215 30.44 -30.37 18.16
CA GLU A 215 30.84 -30.06 16.77
C GLU A 215 32.36 -30.01 16.59
#